data_AF-A0A2G6KS79-F1
#
_entry.id   AF-A0A2G6KS79-F1
#
_cell.length_a   1.000
_cell.length_b   1.000
_cell.length_c   1.000
_cell.angle_alpha   90.00
_cell.angle_beta   90.00
_cell.angle_gamma   90.00
#
_symmetry.space_group_name_H-M   'P 1'
#
loop_
_entity.id
_entity.type
_entity.pdbx_description
1 polymer ?
#
loop_
_entity_poly.entity_id
_entity_poly.type
_entity_poly.pdbx_seq_one_letter_code
_entity_poly.pdbx_strand_id
1 'polypeptide(L)'
;MPKQHLKQHPKQHNETASIKQVNCPTCKKPVAWVAANDYRPFCSQRCQAIDFGEWSNESYKIPARPDINELDEEALEDLVENQQNDSANRLH
;
A
#
# COMPACT_ATOMS: atom_id res chain seq x y z
N MET A 1 47.62 38.09 31.04
CA MET A 1 46.29 38.07 30.39
C MET A 1 45.81 36.62 30.30
N PRO A 2 44.79 36.20 31.06
CA PRO A 2 44.30 34.83 30.99
C PRO A 2 43.47 34.64 29.71
N LYS A 3 43.91 33.73 28.85
CA LYS A 3 43.15 33.32 27.66
C LYS A 3 41.94 32.52 28.15
N GLN A 4 40.75 33.11 28.02
CA GLN A 4 39.49 32.46 28.31
C GLN A 4 39.34 31.23 27.41
N HIS A 5 39.17 30.06 28.03
CA HIS A 5 38.93 28.80 27.33
C HIS A 5 37.49 28.82 26.80
N LEU A 6 37.34 28.92 25.47
CA LEU A 6 36.04 28.87 24.79
C LEU A 6 35.47 27.45 24.95
N LYS A 7 34.53 27.27 25.90
CA LYS A 7 33.76 26.04 26.04
C LYS A 7 32.88 25.90 24.80
N GLN A 8 33.28 25.05 23.87
CA GLN A 8 32.39 24.62 22.78
C GLN A 8 31.30 23.75 23.41
N HIS A 9 30.09 24.31 23.53
CA HIS A 9 28.90 23.54 23.83
C HIS A 9 28.60 22.64 22.62
N PRO A 10 28.24 21.35 22.81
CA PRO A 10 27.88 20.48 21.70
C PRO A 10 26.69 21.10 20.96
N LYS A 11 26.86 21.31 19.65
CA LYS A 11 25.80 21.81 18.76
C LYS A 11 24.63 20.84 18.89
N GLN A 12 23.51 21.35 19.41
CA GLN A 12 22.27 20.60 19.49
C GLN A 12 21.79 20.37 18.06
N HIS A 13 22.03 19.18 17.52
CA HIS A 13 21.42 18.74 16.28
C HIS A 13 19.97 18.36 16.58
N ASN A 14 19.11 19.38 16.67
CA ASN A 14 17.67 19.19 16.55
C ASN A 14 17.20 19.76 15.22
N GLU A 15 17.48 19.02 14.16
CA GLU A 15 16.72 19.13 12.92
C GLU A 15 15.68 18.01 12.95
N THR A 16 14.45 18.35 13.34
CA THR A 16 13.31 17.45 13.37
C THR A 16 12.96 17.07 11.93
N ALA A 17 13.67 16.09 11.37
CA ALA A 17 13.36 15.53 10.05
C ALA A 17 11.92 15.01 10.07
N SER A 18 11.10 15.49 9.12
CA SER A 18 9.71 15.04 8.98
C SER A 18 9.70 13.55 8.66
N ILE A 19 9.26 12.74 9.63
CA ILE A 19 9.20 11.29 9.50
C ILE A 19 8.01 10.92 8.60
N LYS A 20 8.28 10.29 7.46
CA LYS A 20 7.25 9.76 6.56
C LYS A 20 6.29 8.85 7.34
N GLN A 21 4.98 9.06 7.17
CA GLN A 21 3.95 8.18 7.74
C GLN A 21 3.14 7.48 6.65
N VAL A 22 2.70 6.26 6.95
CA VAL A 22 1.82 5.45 6.12
C VAL A 22 0.72 4.83 6.98
N ASN A 23 -0.40 4.43 6.40
CA ASN A 23 -1.45 3.71 7.15
C ASN A 23 -1.19 2.20 7.10
N CYS A 24 -1.34 1.54 8.25
CA CYS A 24 -1.30 0.08 8.36
C CYS A 24 -2.38 -0.54 7.45
N PRO A 25 -2.04 -1.43 6.51
CA PRO A 25 -3.02 -2.02 5.59
C PRO A 25 -4.15 -2.74 6.31
N THR A 26 -3.84 -3.45 7.40
CA THR A 26 -4.77 -4.30 8.17
C THR A 26 -5.74 -3.49 9.04
N CYS A 27 -5.25 -2.48 9.78
CA CYS A 27 -6.06 -1.80 10.81
C CYS A 27 -6.12 -0.27 10.66
N LYS A 28 -5.51 0.28 9.59
CA LYS A 28 -5.49 1.70 9.21
C LYS A 28 -4.83 2.66 10.21
N LYS A 29 -4.21 2.17 11.28
CA LYS A 29 -3.41 3.00 12.20
C LYS A 29 -2.23 3.66 11.48
N PRO A 30 -1.87 4.91 11.81
CA PRO A 30 -0.68 5.56 11.26
C PRO A 30 0.60 4.88 11.75
N VAL A 31 1.57 4.72 10.84
CA VAL A 31 2.85 4.04 11.07
C VAL A 31 3.98 4.94 10.59
N ALA A 32 4.90 5.26 11.50
CA ALA A 32 6.13 5.97 11.18
C ALA A 32 7.09 5.08 10.36
N TRP A 33 7.64 5.63 9.29
CA TRP A 33 8.62 4.97 8.43
C TRP A 33 10.04 5.09 9.01
N VAL A 34 10.27 4.45 10.17
CA VAL A 34 11.54 4.49 10.91
C VAL A 34 12.09 3.09 11.10
N ALA A 35 13.42 2.92 11.00
CA ALA A 35 14.11 1.63 11.08
C ALA A 35 13.69 0.77 12.29
N ALA A 36 13.42 1.39 13.44
CA ALA A 36 13.00 0.73 14.68
C ALA A 36 11.67 -0.05 14.60
N ASN A 37 10.81 0.17 13.59
CA ASN A 37 9.61 -0.64 13.39
C ASN A 37 9.84 -1.74 12.34
N ASP A 38 10.30 -2.92 12.73
CA ASP A 38 10.63 -4.00 11.78
C ASP A 38 9.44 -4.51 10.95
N TYR A 39 8.20 -4.14 11.33
CA TYR A 39 6.97 -4.62 10.71
C TYR A 39 6.38 -3.67 9.67
N ARG A 40 7.07 -2.60 9.28
CA ARG A 40 6.59 -1.67 8.23
C ARG A 40 6.15 -2.45 6.96
N PRO A 41 5.00 -2.13 6.33
CA PRO A 41 4.10 -1.00 6.60
C PRO A 41 3.08 -1.24 7.71
N PHE A 42 3.11 -2.37 8.42
CA PHE A 42 2.18 -2.71 9.49
C PHE A 42 2.56 -2.03 10.81
N CYS A 43 1.56 -1.85 11.67
CA CYS A 43 1.77 -1.28 13.01
C CYS A 43 2.32 -2.30 14.02
N SER A 44 2.27 -3.61 13.70
CA SER A 44 2.76 -4.69 14.57
C SER A 44 2.86 -6.02 13.81
N GLN A 45 3.60 -6.97 14.39
CA GLN A 45 3.66 -8.36 13.94
C GLN A 45 2.28 -8.99 13.78
N ARG A 46 1.34 -8.69 14.70
CA ARG A 46 -0.04 -9.20 14.64
C ARG A 46 -0.73 -8.78 13.33
N CYS A 47 -0.60 -7.52 12.93
CA CYS A 47 -1.26 -7.04 11.70
C CYS A 47 -0.62 -7.67 10.45
N GLN A 48 0.70 -7.84 10.43
CA GLN A 48 1.40 -8.56 9.37
C GLN A 48 0.90 -10.02 9.27
N ALA A 49 0.75 -10.73 10.39
CA ALA A 49 0.28 -12.11 10.39
C ALA A 49 -1.18 -12.25 9.92
N ILE A 50 -2.05 -11.29 10.26
CA ILE A 50 -3.44 -11.26 9.78
C ILE A 50 -3.48 -11.08 8.26
N ASP A 51 -2.65 -10.17 7.72
CA ASP A 51 -2.54 -9.94 6.27
C ASP A 51 -2.19 -11.24 5.53
N PHE A 52 -1.20 -11.99 6.03
CA PHE A 52 -0.87 -13.32 5.49
C PHE A 52 -2.00 -14.35 5.66
N GLY A 53 -2.72 -14.32 6.77
CA GLY A 53 -3.86 -15.20 7.03
C GLY A 53 -5.01 -14.98 6.05
N GLU A 54 -5.36 -13.71 5.76
CA GLU A 54 -6.41 -13.36 4.79
C GLU A 54 -6.08 -13.87 3.38
N TRP A 55 -4.80 -13.86 2.99
CA TRP A 55 -4.35 -14.41 1.71
C TRP A 55 -4.48 -15.92 1.65
N SER A 56 -4.21 -16.61 2.76
CA SER A 56 -4.33 -18.07 2.84
C SER A 56 -5.78 -18.58 2.82
N ASN A 57 -6.75 -17.70 3.10
CA ASN A 57 -8.15 -18.08 3.30
C ASN A 57 -9.05 -17.85 2.08
N GLU A 58 -8.47 -17.76 0.87
CA GLU A 58 -9.15 -17.61 -0.44
C GLU A 58 -10.24 -16.52 -0.49
N SER A 59 -10.18 -15.53 0.41
CA SER A 59 -11.25 -14.53 0.55
C SER A 59 -11.17 -13.46 -0.55
N TYR A 60 -10.06 -13.41 -1.28
CA TYR A 60 -9.94 -12.65 -2.52
C TYR A 60 -10.39 -13.50 -3.71
N LYS A 61 -11.69 -13.43 -4.01
CA LYS A 61 -12.22 -13.92 -5.28
C LYS A 61 -11.93 -12.90 -6.37
N ILE A 62 -11.16 -13.30 -7.39
CA ILE A 62 -11.17 -12.58 -8.66
C ILE A 62 -12.53 -12.88 -9.29
N PRO A 63 -13.32 -11.87 -9.71
CA PRO A 63 -14.55 -12.12 -10.46
C PRO A 63 -14.21 -12.95 -11.69
N ALA A 64 -14.81 -14.15 -11.79
CA ALA A 64 -14.64 -14.98 -12.96
C ALA A 64 -15.23 -14.24 -14.17
N ARG A 65 -14.48 -14.23 -15.27
CA ARG A 65 -15.08 -13.91 -16.57
C ARG A 65 -16.03 -15.05 -16.94
N PRO A 66 -17.17 -14.75 -17.59
CA PRO A 66 -18.06 -15.80 -18.06
C PRO A 66 -17.30 -16.76 -19.00
N ASP A 67 -17.58 -18.07 -18.90
CA ASP A 67 -16.99 -19.07 -19.79
C ASP A 67 -17.59 -18.92 -21.19
N ILE A 68 -16.76 -18.57 -22.16
CA ILE A 68 -17.15 -18.36 -23.55
C ILE A 68 -17.79 -19.59 -24.20
N ASN A 69 -17.55 -20.79 -23.65
CA ASN A 69 -18.10 -22.04 -24.19
C ASN A 69 -19.51 -22.34 -23.65
N GLU A 70 -19.95 -21.63 -22.60
CA GLU A 70 -21.29 -21.78 -22.00
C GLU A 70 -22.25 -20.66 -22.39
N LEU A 71 -21.76 -19.66 -23.12
CA LEU A 71 -22.56 -18.55 -23.62
C LEU A 71 -23.21 -18.89 -24.95
N ASP A 72 -24.44 -18.44 -25.14
CA ASP A 72 -25.10 -18.48 -26.44
C ASP A 72 -24.54 -17.39 -27.36
N GLU A 73 -24.87 -17.50 -28.66
CA GLU A 73 -24.40 -16.57 -29.69
C GLU A 73 -24.82 -15.12 -29.39
N GLU A 74 -26.00 -14.92 -28.79
CA GLU A 74 -26.52 -13.61 -28.39
C GLU A 74 -25.67 -12.98 -27.27
N ALA A 75 -25.35 -13.74 -26.21
CA ALA A 75 -24.50 -13.25 -25.13
C ALA A 75 -23.03 -13.06 -25.55
N LEU A 76 -22.55 -13.81 -26.56
CA LEU A 76 -21.21 -13.63 -27.12
C LEU A 76 -21.09 -12.32 -27.90
N GLU A 77 -22.11 -11.95 -28.67
CA GLU A 77 -22.15 -10.68 -29.40
C GLU A 77 -22.11 -9.48 -28.44
N ASP A 78 -22.91 -9.52 -27.36
CA ASP A 78 -22.94 -8.49 -26.32
C ASP A 78 -21.56 -8.31 -25.63
N LEU A 79 -20.83 -9.39 -25.35
CA LEU A 79 -19.51 -9.29 -24.72
C LEU A 79 -18.42 -8.76 -25.65
N VAL A 80 -18.51 -9.05 -26.94
CA VAL A 80 -17.57 -8.56 -27.96
C VAL A 80 -17.78 -7.07 -28.22
N GLU A 81 -19.03 -6.61 -28.27
CA GLU A 81 -19.37 -5.21 -28.47
C GLU A 81 -18.90 -4.33 -27.29
N ASN A 82 -19.06 -4.83 -26.05
CA ASN A 82 -18.60 -4.11 -24.86
C ASN A 82 -17.07 -3.97 -24.75
N GLN A 83 -16.27 -4.91 -25.28
CA GLN A 83 -14.81 -4.78 -25.34
C GLN A 83 -14.32 -3.72 -26.32
N GLN A 84 -15.08 -3.45 -27.39
CA GLN A 84 -14.77 -2.41 -28.37
C GLN A 84 -15.09 -1.02 -27.82
N ASN A 85 -16.09 -0.91 -26.93
CA ASN A 85 -16.46 0.34 -26.27
C ASN A 85 -15.46 0.79 -25.19
N ASP A 86 -14.79 -0.14 -24.50
CA ASP A 86 -13.73 0.18 -23.51
C ASP A 86 -12.43 0.69 -24.16
N SER A 87 -12.12 0.25 -25.39
CA SER A 87 -10.95 0.74 -26.13
C SER A 87 -11.15 2.14 -26.70
N ALA A 88 -12.40 2.53 -26.97
CA ALA A 88 -12.75 3.87 -27.47
C ALA A 88 -12.77 4.95 -26.37
N ASN A 89 -12.87 4.58 -25.09
CA ASN A 89 -12.94 5.54 -23.98
C ASN A 89 -11.65 5.67 -23.15
N ARG A 90 -10.52 5.13 -23.64
CA ARG A 90 -9.18 5.33 -23.05
C ARG A 90 -8.36 6.44 -23.73
N LEU A 91 -8.96 7.12 -24.71
CA LEU A 91 -8.47 8.32 -25.36
C LEU A 91 -9.54 9.41 -25.25
N HIS A 92 -9.83 9.86 -24.03
CA HIS A 92 -10.33 11.20 -23.72
C HIS A 92 -9.87 11.58 -22.32
#